data_AF-A0A7X4CVJ0-F1
#
_entry.id   AF-A0A7X4CVJ0-F1
#
_cell.length_a   1.000
_cell.length_b   1.000
_cell.length_c   1.000
_cell.angle_alpha   90.00
_cell.angle_beta   90.00
_cell.angle_gamma   90.00
#
_symmetry.space_group_name_H-M   'P 1'
#
loop_
_entity.id
_entity.type
_entity.pdbx_description
1 polymer ?
#
loop_
_entity_poly.entity_id
_entity_poly.type
_entity_poly.pdbx_seq_one_letter_code
_entity_poly.pdbx_strand_id
1 'polypeptide(L)' 'MADEQAALERELLAAHESGEGNALIGLYAAAADKAEASDDIDSAAFFLTHAWIFALERGDERAEALRARLASWGRVD' A
#
# COMPACT_ATOMS: atom_id res chain seq x y z
N MET A 1 11.29 0.41 -15.14
CA MET A 1 11.41 0.78 -13.71
C MET A 1 11.06 2.24 -13.46
N ALA A 2 11.78 3.23 -13.99
CA ALA A 2 11.44 4.66 -13.77
C ALA A 2 10.04 5.06 -14.30
N ASP A 3 9.64 4.53 -15.45
CA ASP A 3 8.34 4.82 -16.06
C ASP A 3 7.17 4.26 -15.23
N GLU A 4 7.35 3.09 -14.63
CA GLU A 4 6.36 2.43 -13.75
C GLU A 4 6.21 3.14 -12.41
N GLN A 5 7.32 3.61 -11.83
CA GLN A 5 7.28 4.42 -10.60
C GLN A 5 6.52 5.72 -10.85
N ALA A 6 6.81 6.41 -11.96
CA ALA A 6 6.13 7.65 -12.32
C ALA A 6 4.65 7.44 -12.64
N ALA A 7 4.27 6.27 -13.19
CA ALA A 7 2.87 5.92 -13.39
C ALA A 7 2.13 5.71 -12.05
N LEU A 8 2.74 4.95 -11.12
CA LEU A 8 2.21 4.76 -9.78
C LEU A 8 2.04 6.09 -9.03
N GLU A 9 3.03 6.98 -9.08
CA GLU A 9 2.96 8.30 -8.45
C GLU A 9 1.80 9.13 -8.99
N ARG A 10 1.56 9.11 -10.32
CA ARG A 10 0.42 9.81 -10.93
C ARG A 10 -0.92 9.22 -10.49
N GLU A 11 -1.03 7.90 -10.41
CA GLU A 11 -2.24 7.21 -9.97
C GLU A 11 -2.54 7.49 -8.49
N LEU A 12 -1.51 7.47 -7.63
CA LEU A 12 -1.63 7.84 -6.22
C LEU A 12 -2.08 9.29 -6.06
N LEU A 13 -1.47 10.23 -6.78
CA LEU A 13 -1.86 11.64 -6.75
C LEU A 13 -3.32 11.82 -7.19
N ALA A 14 -3.73 11.19 -8.30
CA ALA A 14 -5.10 11.28 -8.79
C ALA A 14 -6.12 10.70 -7.78
N ALA A 15 -5.82 9.55 -7.17
CA ALA A 15 -6.69 8.94 -6.17
C ALA A 15 -6.77 9.75 -4.86
N HIS A 16 -5.68 10.45 -4.50
CA HIS A 16 -5.68 11.40 -3.39
C HIS A 16 -6.55 12.62 -3.70
N GLU A 17 -6.46 13.19 -4.91
CA GLU A 17 -7.27 14.33 -5.35
C GLU A 17 -8.76 13.99 -5.44
N SER A 18 -9.12 12.77 -5.87
CA SER A 18 -10.51 12.32 -5.98
C SER A 18 -11.12 11.86 -4.64
N GLY A 19 -10.30 11.67 -3.60
CA GLY A 19 -10.75 11.12 -2.32
C GLY A 19 -11.12 9.63 -2.38
N GLU A 20 -10.71 8.92 -3.44
CA GLU A 20 -11.00 7.51 -3.68
C GLU A 20 -10.06 6.59 -2.89
N GLY A 21 -10.16 6.61 -1.57
CA GLY A 21 -9.25 5.81 -0.75
C GLY A 21 -9.42 4.30 -0.89
N ASN A 22 -10.50 3.78 -1.48
CA ASN A 22 -10.54 2.37 -1.91
C ASN A 22 -9.52 2.07 -3.00
N ALA A 23 -9.32 3.02 -3.93
CA ALA A 23 -8.26 2.96 -4.94
C ALA A 23 -6.89 3.12 -4.29
N LEU A 24 -6.73 4.03 -3.32
CA LEU A 24 -5.47 4.18 -2.57
C LEU A 24 -5.06 2.87 -1.88
N ILE A 25 -5.99 2.17 -1.20
CA ILE A 25 -5.70 0.86 -0.58
C ILE A 25 -5.13 -0.11 -1.62
N GLY A 26 -5.76 -0.19 -2.80
CA GLY A 26 -5.32 -1.08 -3.88
C GLY A 26 -3.96 -0.71 -4.47
N LEU A 27 -3.74 0.58 -4.75
CA LEU A 27 -2.50 1.09 -5.34
C LEU A 27 -1.31 0.89 -4.40
N TYR A 28 -1.48 1.20 -3.10
CA TYR A 28 -0.45 0.98 -2.11
C TYR A 28 -0.17 -0.52 -1.87
N ALA A 29 -1.20 -1.38 -1.86
CA ALA A 29 -0.99 -2.83 -1.75
C ALA A 29 -0.20 -3.37 -2.95
N ALA A 30 -0.55 -2.96 -4.17
CA ALA A 30 0.16 -3.36 -5.38
C ALA A 30 1.62 -2.87 -5.40
N ALA A 31 1.88 -1.65 -4.90
CA ALA A 31 3.24 -1.14 -4.73
C ALA A 31 4.04 -1.97 -3.72
N ALA A 32 3.41 -2.37 -2.61
CA ALA A 32 4.02 -3.26 -1.63
C ALA A 32 4.38 -4.62 -2.25
N ASP A 33 3.48 -5.21 -3.03
CA ASP A 33 3.71 -6.50 -3.70
C ASP A 33 4.90 -6.43 -4.67
N LYS A 34 5.05 -5.33 -5.41
CA LYS A 34 6.20 -5.12 -6.32
C LYS A 34 7.53 -4.98 -5.57
N ALA A 35 7.53 -4.25 -4.46
CA ALA A 35 8.72 -4.09 -3.62
C ALA A 35 9.13 -5.42 -2.97
N GLU A 36 8.14 -6.16 -2.45
CA GLU A 36 8.34 -7.50 -1.88
C GLU A 36 8.91 -8.48 -2.93
N ALA A 37 8.38 -8.47 -4.16
CA ALA A 37 8.89 -9.28 -5.27
C ALA A 37 10.34 -8.94 -5.67
N SER A 38 10.83 -7.76 -5.28
CA SER A 38 12.22 -7.31 -5.49
C SER A 38 13.11 -7.48 -4.26
N ASP A 39 12.64 -8.22 -3.24
CA ASP A 39 13.31 -8.42 -1.94
C ASP A 39 13.51 -7.13 -1.13
N ASP A 40 12.81 -6.05 -1.47
CA ASP A 40 12.85 -4.76 -0.77
C ASP A 40 11.72 -4.68 0.27
N ILE A 41 11.92 -5.37 1.39
CA ILE A 41 10.93 -5.47 2.48
C ILE A 41 10.70 -4.14 3.19
N ASP A 42 11.69 -3.23 3.22
CA ASP A 42 11.52 -1.90 3.80
C ASP A 42 10.54 -1.06 2.97
N SER A 43 10.73 -1.02 1.64
CA SER A 43 9.78 -0.35 0.74
C SER A 43 8.41 -1.04 0.74
N ALA A 44 8.37 -2.38 0.80
CA ALA A 44 7.12 -3.12 0.90
C ALA A 44 6.35 -2.73 2.18
N ALA A 45 7.01 -2.69 3.33
CA ALA A 45 6.43 -2.28 4.59
C ALA A 45 5.93 -0.83 4.55
N PHE A 46 6.66 0.08 3.92
CA PHE A 46 6.26 1.48 3.75
C PHE A 46 4.93 1.60 2.99
N PHE A 47 4.82 0.97 1.83
CA PHE A 47 3.60 1.02 1.03
C PHE A 47 2.45 0.28 1.71
N LEU A 48 2.71 -0.89 2.30
CA LEU A 48 1.68 -1.69 2.96
C LEU A 48 1.11 -0.98 4.20
N THR A 49 1.92 -0.18 4.90
CA THR A 49 1.44 0.67 6.01
C THR A 49 0.43 1.71 5.53
N HIS A 50 0.68 2.35 4.38
CA HIS A 50 -0.28 3.30 3.81
C HIS A 50 -1.58 2.60 3.40
N ALA A 51 -1.49 1.45 2.73
CA ALA A 51 -2.67 0.64 2.41
C ALA A 51 -3.49 0.32 3.67
N TRP A 52 -2.81 -0.07 4.75
CA TRP A 52 -3.45 -0.41 6.02
C TRP A 52 -4.12 0.80 6.68
N ILE A 53 -3.47 1.97 6.73
CA ILE A 53 -4.05 3.19 7.28
C ILE A 53 -5.32 3.58 6.52
N PHE A 54 -5.30 3.60 5.19
CA PHE A 54 -6.49 3.93 4.40
C PHE A 54 -7.62 2.90 4.58
N ALA A 55 -7.27 1.63 4.79
CA ALA A 55 -8.25 0.59 5.09
C ALA A 55 -8.90 0.81 6.46
N LEU A 56 -8.12 1.17 7.49
CA LEU A 56 -8.63 1.49 8.82
C LEU A 56 -9.54 2.72 8.81
N GLU A 57 -9.14 3.80 8.14
CA GLU A 57 -9.93 5.03 8.04
C GLU A 57 -11.31 4.82 7.41
N ARG A 58 -11.43 3.77 6.58
CA ARG A 58 -12.67 3.44 5.85
C ARG A 58 -13.47 2.30 6.46
N GLY A 59 -12.92 1.60 7.45
CA GLY A 59 -13.49 0.34 7.93
C GLY A 59 -13.50 -0.75 6.85
N ASP A 60 -12.51 -0.75 5.96
CA ASP A 60 -12.39 -1.72 4.87
C ASP A 60 -11.89 -3.08 5.40
N GLU A 61 -12.51 -4.16 4.93
CA GLU A 61 -12.21 -5.54 5.37
C GLU A 61 -10.76 -5.97 5.11
N ARG A 62 -10.08 -5.34 4.15
CA ARG A 62 -8.68 -5.62 3.83
C ARG A 62 -7.73 -5.26 4.98
N ALA A 63 -8.14 -4.41 5.92
CA ALA A 63 -7.28 -3.94 7.01
C ALA A 63 -6.67 -5.09 7.83
N GLU A 64 -7.42 -6.18 8.06
CA GLU A 64 -6.93 -7.33 8.84
C GLU A 64 -5.83 -8.08 8.08
N ALA A 65 -6.03 -8.35 6.80
CA ALA A 65 -5.04 -9.03 5.96
C ALA A 65 -3.75 -8.20 5.80
N LEU A 66 -3.89 -6.88 5.65
CA LEU A 66 -2.76 -5.96 5.54
C LEU A 66 -1.94 -5.91 6.85
N ARG A 67 -2.62 -5.86 8.00
CA ARG A 67 -1.99 -5.93 9.32
C ARG A 67 -1.26 -7.26 9.52
N ALA A 68 -1.87 -8.39 9.15
CA ALA A 68 -1.25 -9.70 9.29
C ALA A 68 0.06 -9.81 8.48
N ARG A 69 0.10 -9.25 7.27
CA ARG A 69 1.31 -9.15 6.46
C ARG A 69 2.38 -8.29 7.13
N LEU A 70 2.03 -7.10 7.63
CA LEU A 70 2.96 -6.24 8.38
C LEU A 70 3.53 -6.94 9.63
N ALA A 71 2.71 -7.69 10.36
CA ALA A 71 3.13 -8.45 11.53
C ALA A 71 4.13 -9.57 11.15
N SER A 72 3.95 -10.21 9.99
CA SER A 72 4.88 -11.24 9.50
C SER A 72 6.29 -10.70 9.25
N TRP A 73 6.43 -9.40 8.99
CA TRP A 73 7.70 -8.69 8.88
C TRP A 73 8.15 -8.01 10.18
N GLY A 74 7.44 -8.21 11.29
CA GLY A 74 7.74 -7.58 12.59
C GLY A 74 7.55 -6.06 12.60
N ARG A 75 6.69 -5.51 11.74
CA ARG A 75 6.45 -4.06 11.64
C ARG A 75 5.36 -3.56 12.57
N VAL A 76 4.49 -4.47 13.03
CA VAL A 76 3.38 -4.21 13.95
C VAL A 76 3.17 -5.43 14.85
N ASP A 77 2.65 -5.22 16.06
CA ASP A 77 2.26 -6.25 17.03
C ASP A 77 0.74 -6.51 17.01
#